data_AF-A0A832TN51-F1
#
_entry.id   AF-A0A832TN51-F1
#
_cell.length_a   1.000
_cell.length_b   1.000
_cell.length_c   1.000
_cell.angle_alpha   90.00
_cell.angle_beta   90.00
_cell.angle_gamma   90.00
#
_symmetry.space_group_name_H-M   'P 1'
#
loop_
_entity.id
_entity.type
_entity.pdbx_description
1 polymer ?
#
loop_
_entity_poly.entity_id
_entity_poly.type
_entity_poly.pdbx_seq_one_letter_code
_entity_poly.pdbx_strand_id
1 'polypeptide(L)'
;MEILIATGRLAENTVRKATGEKADVLVADIDIAAFITPKKLIKAFQEAGFSKRYDLILLPGLVAGDFSKASDEMGCRIRLGPKHAYDLGFVLRFAEEVEFSEKVPACELLADVRKEMALELIREAEEEAISPLTLRGVKLGGTSRMKVMGEIVGAAELKPADLKIKIEAFIA
;
A
#
# COMPACT_ATOMS: atom_id res chain seq x y z
N MET A 1 3.13 9.49 17.91
CA MET A 1 3.02 10.67 17.02
C MET A 1 1.55 10.96 16.72
N GLU A 2 1.10 12.22 16.66
CA GLU A 2 -0.27 12.58 16.29
C GLU A 2 -0.41 12.73 14.76
N ILE A 3 -1.25 11.89 14.14
CA ILE A 3 -1.40 11.80 12.69
C ILE A 3 -2.82 12.18 12.26
N LEU A 4 -2.92 12.98 11.19
CA LEU A 4 -4.17 13.33 10.53
C LEU A 4 -4.17 12.85 9.07
N ILE A 5 -5.23 12.18 8.64
CA ILE A 5 -5.41 11.76 7.24
C ILE A 5 -6.41 12.68 6.57
N ALA A 6 -5.97 13.39 5.53
CA ALA A 6 -6.85 14.22 4.73
C ALA A 6 -7.53 13.37 3.64
N THR A 7 -8.83 13.52 3.48
CA THR A 7 -9.61 12.80 2.46
C THR A 7 -10.78 13.63 1.92
N GLY A 8 -11.44 13.12 0.89
CA GLY A 8 -12.71 13.63 0.37
C GLY A 8 -13.89 12.76 0.82
N ARG A 9 -15.12 13.27 0.64
CA ARG A 9 -16.35 12.63 1.12
C ARG A 9 -16.53 11.18 0.68
N LEU A 10 -16.25 10.88 -0.60
CA LEU A 10 -16.49 9.53 -1.14
C LEU A 10 -15.59 8.47 -0.51
N ALA A 11 -14.41 8.86 -0.03
CA ALA A 11 -13.43 7.94 0.55
C ALA A 11 -13.45 7.93 2.08
N GLU A 12 -14.26 8.76 2.74
CA GLU A 12 -14.28 8.92 4.21
C GLU A 12 -14.42 7.57 4.93
N ASN A 13 -15.46 6.81 4.62
CA ASN A 13 -15.73 5.53 5.28
C ASN A 13 -14.59 4.52 5.09
N THR A 14 -13.99 4.48 3.90
CA THR A 14 -12.86 3.61 3.60
C THR A 14 -11.62 4.04 4.38
N VAL A 15 -11.35 5.34 4.45
CA VAL A 15 -10.22 5.88 5.21
C VAL A 15 -10.38 5.60 6.70
N ARG A 16 -11.53 5.93 7.30
CA ARG A 16 -11.79 5.67 8.74
C ARG A 16 -11.61 4.19 9.10
N LYS A 17 -12.09 3.27 8.25
CA LYS A 17 -11.90 1.83 8.44
C LYS A 17 -10.43 1.41 8.34
N ALA A 18 -9.69 1.95 7.39
CA ALA A 18 -8.30 1.59 7.17
C ALA A 18 -7.34 2.19 8.20
N THR A 19 -7.66 3.38 8.73
CA THR A 19 -6.88 4.04 9.79
C THR A 19 -7.18 3.45 11.17
N GLY A 20 -8.43 3.08 11.44
CA GLY A 20 -8.88 2.69 12.77
C GLY A 20 -8.60 3.81 13.78
N GLU A 21 -8.08 3.44 14.95
CA GLU A 21 -7.73 4.39 16.03
C GLU A 21 -6.31 4.99 15.88
N LYS A 22 -5.58 4.66 14.80
CA LYS A 22 -4.17 5.07 14.64
C LYS A 22 -3.99 6.52 14.19
N ALA A 23 -5.02 7.14 13.64
CA ALA A 23 -4.98 8.49 13.10
C ALA A 23 -6.38 9.10 13.03
N ASP A 24 -6.47 10.41 13.15
CA ASP A 24 -7.71 11.13 12.87
C ASP A 24 -7.94 11.31 11.38
N VAL A 25 -9.17 11.62 11.01
CA VAL A 25 -9.58 11.82 9.62
C VAL A 25 -10.18 13.20 9.44
N LEU A 26 -9.55 14.00 8.57
CA LEU A 26 -10.05 15.27 8.09
C LEU A 26 -10.75 15.08 6.74
N VAL A 27 -12.03 15.40 6.67
CA VAL A 27 -12.82 15.33 5.44
C VAL A 27 -12.92 16.73 4.85
N ALA A 28 -12.26 16.96 3.72
CA ALA A 28 -12.36 18.21 3.00
C ALA A 28 -13.70 18.30 2.25
N ASP A 29 -14.19 19.52 2.04
CA ASP A 29 -15.40 19.84 1.26
C ASP A 29 -15.20 19.60 -0.25
N ILE A 30 -14.93 18.35 -0.61
CA ILE A 30 -14.77 17.80 -1.96
C ILE A 30 -15.13 16.32 -1.97
N ASP A 31 -15.53 15.80 -3.13
CA ASP A 31 -15.86 14.38 -3.26
C ASP A 31 -14.62 13.51 -3.43
N ILE A 32 -13.69 13.94 -4.29
CA ILE A 32 -12.50 13.18 -4.67
C ILE A 32 -11.26 13.74 -3.96
N ALA A 33 -10.65 12.91 -3.11
CA ALA A 33 -9.53 13.29 -2.26
C ALA A 33 -8.29 13.76 -3.04
N ALA A 34 -8.05 13.26 -4.26
CA ALA A 34 -6.94 13.69 -5.10
C ALA A 34 -6.99 15.18 -5.51
N PHE A 35 -8.16 15.83 -5.36
CA PHE A 35 -8.36 17.26 -5.67
C PHE A 35 -8.21 18.18 -4.44
N ILE A 36 -7.66 17.67 -3.33
CA ILE A 36 -7.26 18.52 -2.21
C ILE A 36 -6.19 19.49 -2.71
N THR A 37 -6.36 20.76 -2.35
CA THR A 37 -5.37 21.82 -2.59
C THR A 37 -4.93 22.39 -1.24
N PRO A 38 -3.79 23.09 -1.16
CA PRO A 38 -3.32 23.69 0.09
C PRO A 38 -4.39 24.55 0.78
N LYS A 39 -5.07 25.41 0.01
CA LYS A 39 -6.15 26.27 0.52
C LYS A 39 -7.33 25.46 1.09
N LYS A 40 -7.73 24.38 0.40
CA LYS A 40 -8.83 23.52 0.85
C LYS A 40 -8.46 22.73 2.10
N LEU A 41 -7.21 22.28 2.20
CA LEU A 41 -6.71 21.58 3.38
C LEU A 41 -6.75 22.49 4.61
N ILE A 42 -6.19 23.70 4.51
CA ILE A 42 -6.18 24.67 5.61
C ILE A 42 -7.61 25.02 6.03
N LYS A 43 -8.47 25.35 5.06
CA LYS A 43 -9.88 25.67 5.33
C LYS A 43 -10.58 24.52 6.06
N ALA A 44 -10.45 23.29 5.56
CA ALA A 44 -11.08 22.12 6.17
C ALA A 44 -10.54 21.87 7.59
N PHE A 45 -9.23 22.05 7.81
CA PHE A 45 -8.62 21.92 9.13
C PHE A 45 -9.18 22.93 10.14
N GLN A 46 -9.31 24.20 9.73
CA GLN A 46 -9.89 25.27 10.55
C GLN A 46 -11.37 24.99 10.87
N GLU A 47 -12.15 24.58 9.87
CA GLU A 47 -13.58 24.26 10.03
C GLU A 47 -13.82 23.03 10.92
N ALA A 48 -12.91 22.05 10.89
CA ALA A 48 -12.99 20.85 11.73
C ALA A 48 -12.78 21.15 13.23
N GLY A 49 -12.19 22.29 13.58
CA GLY A 49 -12.06 22.73 14.97
C GLY A 49 -11.22 21.80 15.86
N PHE A 50 -10.23 21.11 15.29
CA PHE A 50 -9.35 20.24 16.07
C PHE A 50 -8.61 21.03 17.15
N SER A 51 -8.73 20.59 18.41
CA SER A 51 -8.11 21.25 19.57
C SER A 51 -6.66 20.82 19.81
N LYS A 52 -6.22 19.74 19.17
CA LYS A 52 -4.87 19.19 19.29
C LYS A 52 -3.99 19.57 18.11
N ARG A 53 -2.68 19.52 18.34
CA ARG A 53 -1.66 19.68 17.29
C ARG A 53 -1.35 18.33 16.67
N TYR A 54 -1.12 18.32 15.36
CA TYR A 54 -0.70 17.14 14.61
C TYR A 54 0.74 17.29 14.19
N ASP A 55 1.50 16.21 14.27
CA ASP A 55 2.90 16.16 13.84
C ASP A 55 3.02 15.88 12.34
N LEU A 56 2.02 15.19 11.79
CA LEU A 56 2.00 14.70 10.42
C LEU A 56 0.57 14.72 9.84
N ILE A 57 0.42 15.32 8.66
CA ILE A 57 -0.76 15.19 7.82
C ILE A 57 -0.39 14.34 6.60
N LEU A 58 -1.12 13.24 6.39
CA LEU A 58 -1.02 12.46 5.17
C LEU A 58 -2.12 12.84 4.20
N LEU A 59 -1.70 13.27 3.02
CA LEU A 59 -2.55 13.48 1.86
C LEU A 59 -2.77 12.16 1.11
N PRO A 60 -3.82 12.04 0.29
CA PRO A 60 -3.90 10.96 -0.69
C PRO A 60 -2.68 10.97 -1.61
N GLY A 61 -2.13 9.80 -1.92
CA GLY A 61 -0.91 9.68 -2.73
C GLY A 61 -1.03 10.17 -4.18
N LEU A 62 -2.23 10.52 -4.64
CA LEU A 62 -2.48 11.08 -5.98
C LEU A 62 -2.70 12.59 -5.97
N VAL A 63 -2.61 13.24 -4.81
CA VAL A 63 -2.70 14.70 -4.75
C VAL A 63 -1.50 15.31 -5.48
N ALA A 64 -1.79 16.23 -6.38
CA ALA A 64 -0.80 17.05 -7.05
C ALA A 64 -0.76 18.44 -6.40
N GLY A 65 0.43 19.01 -6.29
CA GLY A 65 0.64 20.37 -5.79
C GLY A 65 1.72 20.45 -4.73
N ASP A 66 2.15 21.69 -4.48
CA ASP A 66 3.13 22.01 -3.43
C ASP A 66 2.39 22.45 -2.16
N PHE A 67 2.64 21.73 -1.07
CA PHE A 67 2.02 21.97 0.23
C PHE A 67 3.01 22.58 1.24
N SER A 68 4.24 22.92 0.84
CA SER A 68 5.28 23.50 1.72
C SER A 68 4.75 24.69 2.53
N LYS A 69 4.15 25.68 1.86
CA LYS A 69 3.56 26.86 2.51
C LYS A 69 2.45 26.51 3.51
N ALA A 70 1.63 25.51 3.19
CA ALA A 70 0.59 25.04 4.11
C ALA A 70 1.21 24.29 5.30
N SER A 71 2.30 23.55 5.07
CA SER A 71 3.08 22.89 6.11
C SER A 71 3.62 23.91 7.12
N ASP A 72 4.19 25.01 6.61
CA ASP A 72 4.71 26.13 7.42
C ASP A 72 3.59 26.83 8.20
N GLU A 73 2.48 27.17 7.53
CA GLU A 73 1.34 27.87 8.14
C GLU A 73 0.67 27.02 9.23
N MET A 74 0.55 25.72 9.01
CA MET A 74 -0.06 24.79 9.95
C MET A 74 0.92 24.29 11.01
N GLY A 75 2.23 24.54 10.86
CA GLY A 75 3.28 24.08 11.77
C GLY A 75 3.36 22.55 11.90
N CYS A 76 2.98 21.82 10.84
CA CYS A 76 2.96 20.35 10.82
C CYS A 76 3.55 19.83 9.51
N ARG A 77 4.12 18.62 9.51
CA ARG A 77 4.63 18.02 8.28
C ARG A 77 3.48 17.55 7.41
N ILE A 78 3.46 17.95 6.13
CA ILE A 78 2.48 17.45 5.16
C ILE A 78 3.20 16.53 4.18
N ARG A 79 2.75 15.27 4.07
CA ARG A 79 3.36 14.24 3.22
C ARG A 79 2.31 13.48 2.41
N LEU A 80 2.73 12.80 1.36
CA LEU A 80 1.88 11.90 0.59
C LEU A 80 1.75 10.55 1.30
N GLY A 81 0.51 10.16 1.56
CA GLY A 81 0.13 8.81 1.93
C GLY A 81 0.04 7.87 0.72
N PRO A 82 -0.62 6.71 0.87
CA PRO A 82 -0.79 5.77 -0.24
C PRO A 82 -1.81 6.26 -1.27
N LYS A 83 -1.74 5.71 -2.48
CA LYS A 83 -2.74 5.95 -3.54
C LYS A 83 -4.09 5.34 -3.19
N HIS A 84 -4.11 4.20 -2.50
CA HIS A 84 -5.32 3.50 -2.08
C HIS A 84 -5.49 3.55 -0.57
N ALA A 85 -6.69 3.89 -0.10
CA ALA A 85 -6.97 4.02 1.33
C ALA A 85 -6.75 2.71 2.11
N TYR A 86 -6.97 1.54 1.49
CA TYR A 86 -6.74 0.23 2.12
C TYR A 86 -5.29 0.02 2.58
N ASP A 87 -4.34 0.71 1.95
CA ASP A 87 -2.93 0.62 2.31
C ASP A 87 -2.57 1.41 3.58
N LEU A 88 -3.46 2.30 4.07
CA LEU A 88 -3.19 3.12 5.25
C LEU A 88 -2.86 2.25 6.48
N GLY A 89 -3.55 1.13 6.66
CA GLY A 89 -3.30 0.23 7.79
C GLY A 89 -1.90 -0.40 7.80
N PHE A 90 -1.27 -0.52 6.63
CA PHE A 90 0.13 -0.92 6.46
C PHE A 90 1.06 0.28 6.60
N VAL A 91 0.81 1.37 5.85
CA VAL A 91 1.66 2.56 5.81
C VAL A 91 1.83 3.17 7.19
N LEU A 92 0.76 3.30 7.98
CA LEU A 92 0.81 3.92 9.30
C LEU A 92 1.69 3.17 10.30
N ARG A 93 2.02 1.90 10.06
CA ARG A 93 2.96 1.14 10.92
C ARG A 93 4.38 1.69 10.85
N PHE A 94 4.73 2.35 9.75
CA PHE A 94 6.07 2.88 9.50
C PHE A 94 6.16 4.39 9.74
N ALA A 95 5.11 5.02 10.24
CA ALA A 95 5.06 6.48 10.33
C ALA A 95 6.08 7.08 11.31
N GLU A 96 6.54 6.30 12.30
CA GLU A 96 7.59 6.71 13.24
C GLU A 96 9.00 6.30 12.78
N GLU A 97 9.11 5.37 11.84
CA GLU A 97 10.38 4.80 11.36
C GLU A 97 10.84 5.41 10.04
N VAL A 98 9.90 5.90 9.22
CA VAL A 98 10.14 6.38 7.86
C VAL A 98 9.59 7.80 7.70
N GLU A 99 10.43 8.72 7.24
CA GLU A 99 9.99 10.04 6.80
C GLU A 99 9.30 9.88 5.43
N PHE A 100 7.97 10.03 5.42
CA PHE A 100 7.21 10.03 4.16
C PHE A 100 7.60 11.22 3.27
N SER A 101 7.32 11.09 1.97
CA SER A 101 7.74 12.08 0.97
C SER A 101 6.64 13.08 0.63
N GLU A 102 7.04 14.29 0.24
CA GLU A 102 6.14 15.30 -0.35
C GLU A 102 5.79 15.01 -1.81
N LYS A 103 6.56 14.13 -2.47
CA LYS A 103 6.49 13.90 -3.92
C LYS A 103 6.26 12.44 -4.31
N VAL A 104 6.70 11.51 -3.46
CA VAL A 104 6.57 10.06 -3.70
C VAL A 104 5.45 9.49 -2.81
N PRO A 105 4.44 8.83 -3.39
CA PRO A 105 3.38 8.19 -2.60
C PRO A 105 3.94 7.16 -1.63
N ALA A 106 3.37 7.07 -0.41
CA ALA A 106 3.89 6.17 0.62
C ALA A 106 3.89 4.69 0.20
N CYS A 107 2.95 4.26 -0.64
CA CYS A 107 2.91 2.89 -1.17
C CYS A 107 4.09 2.59 -2.11
N GLU A 108 4.61 3.59 -2.82
CA GLU A 108 5.79 3.45 -3.67
C GLU A 108 7.07 3.52 -2.84
N LEU A 109 7.11 4.44 -1.86
CA LEU A 109 8.24 4.59 -0.95
C LEU A 109 8.51 3.29 -0.16
N LEU A 110 7.45 2.57 0.22
CA LEU A 110 7.52 1.33 0.98
C LEU A 110 7.43 0.07 0.08
N ALA A 111 7.63 0.19 -1.23
CA ALA A 111 7.43 -0.92 -2.16
C ALA A 111 8.36 -2.11 -1.87
N ASP A 112 9.65 -1.84 -1.63
CA ASP A 112 10.65 -2.88 -1.36
C ASP A 112 10.39 -3.55 0.00
N VAL A 113 10.14 -2.76 1.04
CA VAL A 113 9.78 -3.28 2.37
C VAL A 113 8.55 -4.18 2.30
N ARG A 114 7.50 -3.74 1.60
CA ARG A 114 6.28 -4.53 1.41
C ARG A 114 6.56 -5.83 0.66
N LYS A 115 7.40 -5.78 -0.37
CA LYS A 115 7.79 -6.95 -1.16
C LYS A 115 8.55 -7.96 -0.29
N GLU A 116 9.53 -7.52 0.48
CA GLU A 116 10.30 -8.38 1.39
C GLU A 116 9.40 -9.04 2.43
N MET A 117 8.53 -8.26 3.09
CA MET A 117 7.56 -8.82 4.03
C MET A 117 6.60 -9.84 3.38
N ALA A 118 6.15 -9.57 2.16
CA ALA A 118 5.29 -10.51 1.43
C ALA A 118 6.02 -11.81 1.08
N LEU A 119 7.29 -11.72 0.66
CA LEU A 119 8.12 -12.90 0.38
C LEU A 119 8.36 -13.73 1.63
N GLU A 120 8.60 -13.08 2.76
CA GLU A 120 8.79 -13.76 4.04
C GLU A 120 7.51 -14.47 4.50
N LEU A 121 6.36 -13.78 4.46
CA LEU A 121 5.06 -14.38 4.76
C LEU A 121 4.77 -15.60 3.86
N ILE A 122 5.14 -15.51 2.58
CA ILE A 122 4.98 -16.60 1.62
C ILE A 122 5.90 -17.78 1.97
N ARG A 123 7.12 -17.51 2.44
CA ARG A 123 8.09 -18.52 2.86
C ARG A 123 7.61 -19.23 4.12
N GLU A 124 7.25 -18.48 5.15
CA GLU A 124 6.71 -19.00 6.42
C GLU A 124 5.45 -19.84 6.18
N ALA A 125 4.49 -19.31 5.42
CA ALA A 125 3.26 -20.02 5.09
C ALA A 125 3.53 -21.35 4.35
N GLU A 126 4.52 -21.39 3.45
CA GLU A 126 4.89 -22.63 2.75
C GLU A 126 5.62 -23.61 3.68
N GLU A 127 6.49 -23.14 4.57
CA GLU A 127 7.22 -23.97 5.53
C GLU A 127 6.26 -24.67 6.51
N GLU A 128 5.29 -23.92 7.04
CA GLU A 128 4.29 -24.41 8.00
C GLU A 128 3.14 -25.18 7.34
N ALA A 129 3.00 -25.10 6.01
CA ALA A 129 1.89 -25.71 5.30
C ALA A 129 1.84 -27.24 5.43
N ILE A 130 0.62 -27.74 5.62
CA ILE A 130 0.25 -29.14 5.49
C ILE A 130 -0.25 -29.35 4.08
N SER A 131 0.37 -30.29 3.37
CA SER A 131 0.05 -30.56 1.98
C SER A 131 -0.17 -32.06 1.74
N PRO A 132 -1.23 -32.43 1.00
CA PRO A 132 -1.50 -33.82 0.62
C PRO A 132 -0.50 -34.38 -0.39
N LEU A 133 0.25 -33.54 -1.10
CA LEU A 133 1.16 -33.97 -2.18
C LEU A 133 2.39 -33.06 -2.26
N THR A 134 3.58 -33.66 -2.29
CA THR A 134 4.81 -32.94 -2.58
C THR A 134 5.44 -33.45 -3.88
N LEU A 135 5.72 -32.56 -4.83
CA LEU A 135 6.41 -32.87 -6.09
C LEU A 135 7.74 -32.13 -6.14
N ARG A 136 8.86 -32.87 -6.15
CA ARG A 136 10.23 -32.30 -6.18
C ARG A 136 10.46 -31.18 -5.13
N GLY A 137 9.93 -31.37 -3.92
CA GLY A 137 10.03 -30.40 -2.83
C GLY A 137 8.99 -29.26 -2.88
N VAL A 138 8.12 -29.22 -3.88
CA VAL A 138 7.00 -28.26 -3.95
C VAL A 138 5.75 -28.87 -3.30
N LYS A 139 5.23 -28.22 -2.26
CA LYS A 139 3.98 -28.60 -1.58
C LYS A 139 2.76 -28.15 -2.40
N LEU A 140 1.81 -29.05 -2.63
CA LEU A 140 0.61 -28.83 -3.44
C LEU A 140 -0.67 -29.11 -2.64
N GLY A 141 -1.62 -28.18 -2.68
CA GLY A 141 -2.91 -28.29 -1.99
C GLY A 141 -2.81 -28.15 -0.47
N GLY A 142 -3.91 -28.47 0.23
CA GLY A 142 -4.02 -28.28 1.68
C GLY A 142 -3.92 -26.82 2.08
N THR A 143 -3.05 -26.50 3.05
CA THR A 143 -2.77 -25.13 3.49
C THR A 143 -1.53 -24.52 2.82
N SER A 144 -0.96 -25.18 1.80
CA SER A 144 0.17 -24.62 1.04
C SER A 144 -0.23 -23.37 0.26
N ARG A 145 0.75 -22.48 -0.01
CA ARG A 145 0.49 -21.26 -0.79
C ARG A 145 -0.02 -21.59 -2.18
N MET A 146 -0.76 -20.65 -2.78
CA MET A 146 -1.15 -20.73 -4.18
C MET A 146 0.07 -20.95 -5.10
N LYS A 147 -0.06 -21.89 -6.04
CA LYS A 147 0.97 -22.22 -7.04
C LYS A 147 0.44 -21.87 -8.42
N VAL A 148 1.28 -21.22 -9.23
CA VAL A 148 0.99 -20.94 -10.64
C VAL A 148 1.72 -21.99 -11.47
N MET A 149 1.00 -22.72 -12.30
CA MET A 149 1.54 -23.75 -13.19
C MET A 149 1.42 -23.27 -14.64
N GLY A 150 2.54 -23.30 -15.36
CA GLY A 150 2.55 -23.15 -16.81
C GLY A 150 2.35 -24.51 -17.49
N GLU A 151 1.46 -24.58 -18.48
CA GLU A 151 1.25 -25.78 -19.29
C GLU A 151 1.91 -25.63 -20.66
N ILE A 152 2.63 -26.67 -21.09
CA ILE A 152 3.08 -26.81 -22.49
C ILE A 152 2.14 -27.79 -23.19
N VAL A 153 1.20 -27.25 -23.96
CA VAL A 153 0.24 -28.05 -24.73
C VAL A 153 0.98 -28.93 -25.73
N GLY A 154 0.62 -30.22 -25.79
CA GLY A 154 1.23 -31.18 -26.72
C GLY A 154 2.67 -31.55 -26.39
N ALA A 155 3.12 -31.41 -25.13
CA ALA A 155 4.50 -31.67 -24.74
C ALA A 155 5.04 -33.05 -25.18
N ALA A 156 4.18 -34.07 -25.24
CA ALA A 156 4.55 -35.42 -25.66
C ALA A 156 4.87 -35.54 -27.18
N GLU A 157 4.42 -34.59 -27.99
CA GLU A 157 4.62 -34.56 -29.45
C GLU A 157 5.89 -33.79 -29.84
N LEU A 158 6.49 -33.05 -28.88
CA LEU A 158 7.67 -32.24 -29.11
C LEU A 158 8.94 -33.07 -29.03
N LYS A 159 9.93 -32.71 -29.85
CA LYS A 159 11.28 -33.25 -29.69
C LYS A 159 11.88 -32.74 -28.37
N PRO A 160 12.73 -33.53 -27.69
CA PRO A 160 13.33 -33.13 -26.42
C PRO A 160 14.05 -31.77 -26.43
N ALA A 161 14.71 -31.42 -27.54
CA ALA A 161 15.39 -30.13 -27.70
C ALA A 161 14.39 -28.96 -27.72
N ASP A 162 13.29 -29.08 -28.46
CA ASP A 162 12.26 -28.05 -28.59
C ASP A 162 11.47 -27.88 -27.28
N LEU A 163 11.20 -29.00 -26.59
CA LEU A 163 10.55 -28.99 -25.28
C LEU A 163 11.42 -28.26 -24.25
N LYS A 164 12.73 -28.50 -24.23
CA LYS A 164 13.66 -27.82 -23.32
C LYS A 164 13.63 -26.30 -23.53
N ILE A 165 13.70 -25.84 -24.78
CA ILE A 165 13.63 -24.40 -25.12
C ILE A 165 12.32 -23.80 -24.60
N LYS A 166 11.18 -24.48 -24.80
CA LYS A 166 9.88 -24.01 -24.30
C LYS A 166 9.83 -23.96 -22.77
N ILE A 167 10.39 -24.94 -22.07
CA ILE A 167 10.46 -24.94 -20.60
C ILE A 167 11.29 -23.75 -20.10
N GLU A 168 12.46 -23.52 -20.68
CA GLU A 168 13.34 -22.41 -20.30
C GLU A 168 12.67 -21.05 -20.49
N ALA A 169 11.84 -20.88 -21.53
CA ALA A 169 11.06 -19.67 -21.76
C ALA A 169 9.98 -19.38 -20.69
N PHE A 170 9.56 -20.37 -19.88
CA PHE A 170 8.64 -20.16 -18.76
C PHE A 170 9.35 -19.80 -17.44
N ILE A 171 10.66 -20.03 -17.35
CA ILE A 171 11.44 -19.84 -16.12
C ILE A 171 12.19 -18.49 -16.14
N ALA A 172 12.43 -17.92 -17.33
CA ALA A 172 13.03 -16.60 -17.54
C ALA A 172 12.02 -15.45 -17.32
#